data_AF-A0A834RV99-F1
#
_entry.id   AF-A0A834RV99-F1
#
_cell.length_a   1.000
_cell.length_b   1.000
_cell.length_c   1.000
_cell.angle_alpha   90.00
_cell.angle_beta   90.00
_cell.angle_gamma   90.00
#
_symmetry.space_group_name_H-M   'P 1'
#
loop_
_entity.id
_entity.type
_entity.pdbx_description
1 polymer ?
#
loop_
_entity_poly.entity_id
_entity_poly.type
_entity_poly.pdbx_seq_one_letter_code
_entity_poly.pdbx_strand_id
1 'polypeptide(L)'
;MFSPLAAAYSAALTDHLTRSQGIWSITKRDFFSLFSTAWSTSFTAKNVLAAFKATGIAPLDPQVILQRFASKKDSRPSSSELNKAAVQHQKSEAVKLRKEQKLLKQIALEERRHLRLTAKQQRDRLKAAEAAAREEQKIAKQAQKQIQNDVQLSRRWKRQSIKAQTKAKINTVVGVDNRASTIASATSIVTTRRGRNVKLPAKFK
;
A
#
# COMPACT_ATOMS: atom_id res chain seq x y z
N MET A 1 3.69 -40.20 -44.24
CA MET A 1 4.10 -38.90 -44.84
C MET A 1 4.09 -37.78 -43.82
N PHE A 2 2.92 -37.34 -43.37
CA PHE A 2 2.81 -36.10 -42.58
C PHE A 2 3.35 -36.19 -41.15
N SER A 3 3.30 -37.37 -40.52
CA SER A 3 3.86 -37.54 -39.17
C SER A 3 5.39 -37.33 -39.14
N PRO A 4 6.20 -37.96 -40.02
CA PRO A 4 7.62 -37.66 -40.13
C PRO A 4 7.92 -36.20 -40.47
N LEU A 5 7.12 -35.56 -41.33
CA LEU A 5 7.26 -34.14 -41.66
C LEU A 5 7.03 -33.25 -40.43
N ALA A 6 5.98 -33.52 -39.67
CA ALA A 6 5.68 -32.77 -38.45
C ALA A 6 6.81 -32.92 -37.41
N ALA A 7 7.35 -34.13 -37.25
CA ALA A 7 8.48 -34.38 -36.36
C ALA A 7 9.74 -33.62 -36.80
N ALA A 8 10.10 -33.71 -38.09
CA ALA A 8 11.24 -32.99 -38.64
C ALA A 8 11.08 -31.47 -38.53
N TYR A 9 9.87 -30.96 -38.75
CA TYR A 9 9.57 -29.54 -38.61
C TYR A 9 9.63 -29.08 -37.15
N SER A 10 9.14 -29.88 -36.20
CA SER A 10 9.30 -29.58 -34.78
C SER A 10 10.77 -29.55 -34.35
N ALA A 11 11.60 -30.44 -34.89
CA ALA A 11 13.05 -30.43 -34.65
C ALA A 11 13.70 -29.17 -35.24
N ALA A 12 13.34 -28.78 -36.47
CA ALA A 12 13.83 -27.54 -37.08
C ALA A 12 13.42 -26.30 -36.28
N LEU A 13 12.21 -26.29 -35.70
CA LEU A 13 11.74 -25.23 -34.81
C LEU A 13 12.55 -25.17 -33.50
N THR A 14 12.84 -26.31 -32.88
CA THR A 14 13.66 -26.35 -31.66
C THR A 14 15.09 -25.92 -31.93
N ASP A 15 15.66 -26.29 -33.08
CA ASP A 15 17.00 -25.87 -33.49
C ASP A 15 17.04 -24.36 -33.76
N HIS A 16 16.00 -23.81 -34.38
CA HIS A 16 15.87 -22.37 -34.58
C HIS A 16 15.75 -21.62 -33.23
N LEU A 17 14.95 -22.16 -32.30
CA LEU A 17 14.75 -21.55 -30.99
C LEU A 17 16.03 -21.58 -30.15
N THR A 18 16.75 -22.69 -30.16
CA THR A 18 18.03 -22.83 -29.45
C THR A 18 19.10 -21.91 -30.05
N ARG A 19 19.19 -21.83 -31.38
CA ARG A 19 20.12 -20.92 -32.07
C ARG A 19 19.82 -19.44 -31.79
N SER A 20 18.54 -19.08 -31.69
CA SER A 20 18.10 -17.72 -31.39
C SER A 20 18.04 -17.41 -29.89
N GLN A 21 18.30 -18.39 -29.01
CA GLN A 21 18.16 -18.28 -27.56
C GLN A 21 16.76 -17.82 -27.11
N GLY A 22 15.74 -18.01 -27.95
CA GLY A 22 14.38 -17.50 -27.71
C GLY A 22 14.23 -15.98 -27.83
N ILE A 23 15.25 -15.26 -28.32
CA ILE A 23 15.24 -13.80 -28.43
C ILE A 23 14.46 -13.37 -29.68
N TRP A 24 14.50 -14.16 -30.75
CA TRP A 24 13.87 -13.84 -32.02
C TRP A 24 12.54 -14.57 -32.15
N SER A 25 11.47 -13.84 -32.48
CA SER A 25 10.17 -14.43 -32.74
C SER A 25 10.14 -15.03 -34.15
N ILE A 26 9.51 -16.19 -34.29
CA ILE A 26 9.33 -16.84 -35.58
C ILE A 26 8.32 -16.03 -36.38
N THR A 27 8.74 -15.55 -37.55
CA THR A 27 7.86 -14.81 -38.47
C THR A 27 7.46 -15.68 -39.65
N LYS A 28 6.48 -15.21 -40.45
CA LYS A 28 6.11 -15.89 -41.71
C LYS A 28 7.28 -16.01 -42.69
N ARG A 29 8.30 -15.15 -42.58
CA ARG A 29 9.49 -15.20 -43.45
C ARG A 29 10.34 -16.45 -43.16
N ASP A 30 10.38 -16.89 -41.91
CA ASP A 30 11.17 -18.03 -41.46
C ASP A 30 10.49 -19.37 -41.74
N PHE A 31 9.18 -19.34 -42.03
CA PHE A 31 8.40 -20.54 -42.33
C PHE A 31 9.01 -21.36 -43.47
N PHE A 32 9.32 -20.73 -44.60
CA PHE A 32 9.74 -21.48 -45.78
C PHE A 32 11.13 -22.12 -45.60
N SER A 33 12.07 -21.46 -44.94
CA SER A 33 13.40 -22.02 -44.69
C SER A 33 13.32 -23.23 -43.76
N LEU A 34 12.56 -23.14 -42.67
CA LEU A 34 12.33 -24.25 -41.73
C LEU A 34 11.51 -25.39 -42.36
N PHE A 35 10.54 -25.04 -43.21
CA PHE A 35 9.75 -26.01 -43.93
C PHE A 35 10.59 -26.74 -44.98
N SER A 36 11.43 -26.03 -45.74
CA SER A 36 12.26 -26.62 -46.80
C SER A 36 13.26 -27.63 -46.23
N THR A 37 13.84 -27.37 -45.05
CA THR A 37 14.74 -28.30 -44.37
C THR A 37 13.98 -29.53 -43.86
N ALA A 38 12.83 -29.31 -43.20
CA ALA A 38 11.96 -30.38 -42.73
C ALA A 38 11.39 -31.23 -43.89
N TRP A 39 11.12 -30.61 -45.03
CA TRP A 39 10.63 -31.28 -46.23
C TRP A 39 11.70 -32.21 -46.79
N SER A 40 12.91 -31.71 -47.00
CA SER A 40 14.02 -32.48 -47.57
C SER A 40 14.41 -33.67 -46.70
N THR A 41 14.24 -33.55 -45.38
CA THR A 41 14.52 -34.61 -44.41
C THR A 41 13.38 -35.64 -44.31
N SER A 42 12.12 -35.22 -44.46
CA SER A 42 10.97 -36.11 -44.29
C SER A 42 10.50 -36.77 -45.59
N PHE A 43 10.61 -36.11 -46.74
CA PHE A 43 10.24 -36.64 -48.05
C PHE A 43 11.34 -37.51 -48.65
N THR A 44 11.68 -38.58 -47.93
CA THR A 44 12.60 -39.61 -48.40
C THR A 44 11.86 -40.74 -49.12
N ALA A 45 12.53 -41.41 -50.06
CA ALA A 45 11.96 -42.55 -50.78
C ALA A 45 11.42 -43.63 -49.83
N LYS A 46 12.12 -43.89 -48.71
CA LYS A 46 11.70 -44.84 -47.67
C LYS A 46 10.35 -44.46 -47.07
N ASN A 47 10.20 -43.21 -46.67
CA ASN A 47 8.95 -42.73 -46.11
C ASN A 47 7.84 -42.84 -47.15
N VAL A 48 8.12 -42.43 -48.40
CA VAL A 48 7.14 -42.40 -49.50
C VAL A 48 6.61 -43.80 -49.76
N LEU A 49 7.49 -44.78 -49.92
CA LEU A 49 7.13 -46.19 -50.05
C LEU A 49 6.34 -46.70 -48.83
N ALA A 50 6.74 -46.32 -47.61
CA ALA A 50 6.00 -46.69 -46.41
C ALA A 50 4.58 -46.11 -46.39
N ALA A 51 4.36 -44.90 -46.92
CA ALA A 51 3.03 -44.31 -47.02
C ALA A 51 2.15 -44.98 -48.09
N PHE A 52 2.74 -45.33 -49.24
CA PHE A 52 2.04 -46.13 -50.25
C PHE A 52 1.68 -47.53 -49.74
N LYS A 53 2.58 -48.17 -48.97
CA LYS A 53 2.31 -49.45 -48.32
C LYS A 53 1.21 -49.32 -47.25
N ALA A 54 1.22 -48.26 -46.45
CA ALA A 54 0.20 -48.04 -45.42
C ALA A 54 -1.20 -47.75 -45.98
N THR A 55 -1.28 -47.27 -47.23
CA THR A 55 -2.53 -47.07 -47.97
C THR A 55 -2.92 -48.29 -48.81
N GLY A 56 -2.04 -49.28 -48.96
CA GLY A 56 -2.28 -50.45 -49.79
C GLY A 56 -2.39 -50.12 -51.29
N ILE A 57 -1.86 -48.98 -51.73
CA ILE A 57 -1.86 -48.59 -53.16
C ILE A 57 -0.73 -49.31 -53.88
N ALA A 58 0.46 -49.33 -53.29
CA ALA A 58 1.63 -50.00 -53.83
C ALA A 58 2.44 -50.65 -52.69
N PRO A 59 2.49 -51.99 -52.60
CA PRO A 59 1.76 -53.00 -53.40
C PRO A 59 0.23 -52.86 -53.25
N LEU A 60 -0.54 -53.32 -54.24
CA LEU A 60 -2.01 -53.27 -54.18
C LEU A 60 -2.53 -54.26 -53.14
N ASP A 61 -2.93 -53.76 -51.98
CA ASP A 61 -3.52 -54.54 -50.90
C ASP A 61 -4.65 -53.75 -50.20
N PRO A 62 -5.91 -53.93 -50.66
CA PRO A 62 -7.05 -53.21 -50.09
C PRO A 62 -7.38 -53.64 -48.64
N GLN A 63 -6.88 -54.79 -48.19
CA GLN A 63 -7.20 -55.30 -46.85
C GLN A 63 -6.66 -54.42 -45.74
N VAL A 64 -5.54 -53.73 -45.98
CA VAL A 64 -4.94 -52.78 -45.02
C VAL A 64 -5.92 -51.68 -44.60
N ILE A 65 -6.76 -51.22 -45.54
CA ILE A 65 -7.80 -50.23 -45.25
C ILE A 65 -9.02 -50.89 -44.62
N LEU A 66 -9.46 -52.04 -45.16
CA LEU A 66 -10.65 -52.74 -44.68
C LEU A 66 -10.51 -53.23 -43.23
N GLN A 67 -9.32 -53.66 -42.82
CA GLN A 67 -9.03 -54.06 -41.44
C GLN A 67 -9.31 -52.96 -40.41
N ARG A 68 -9.13 -51.68 -40.78
CA ARG A 68 -9.42 -50.54 -39.88
C ARG A 68 -10.91 -50.44 -39.53
N PHE A 69 -11.77 -50.92 -40.42
CA PHE A 69 -13.23 -50.91 -40.23
C PHE A 69 -13.74 -52.22 -39.62
N ALA A 70 -13.00 -53.32 -39.75
CA ALA A 70 -13.37 -54.61 -39.20
C ALA A 70 -13.35 -54.64 -37.66
N SER A 71 -12.51 -53.84 -37.01
CA SER A 71 -12.24 -53.94 -35.57
C SER A 71 -13.27 -53.28 -34.65
N LYS A 72 -14.33 -52.62 -35.17
CA LYS A 72 -15.23 -51.83 -34.31
C LYS A 72 -16.67 -52.30 -34.37
N LYS A 73 -16.94 -53.39 -33.64
CA LYS A 73 -18.23 -53.56 -32.94
C LYS A 73 -18.12 -52.96 -31.53
N ASP A 74 -17.58 -51.75 -31.40
CA ASP A 74 -17.86 -51.00 -30.18
C ASP A 74 -19.31 -50.56 -30.32
N SER A 75 -20.18 -51.03 -29.41
CA SER A 75 -21.48 -50.42 -29.22
C SER A 75 -21.25 -48.92 -29.06
N ARG A 76 -21.52 -48.16 -30.12
CA ARG A 76 -21.43 -46.71 -30.07
C ARG A 76 -22.36 -46.29 -28.93
N PRO A 77 -21.86 -45.79 -27.78
CA PRO A 77 -22.77 -45.29 -26.76
C PRO A 77 -23.59 -44.21 -27.44
N SER A 78 -24.91 -44.33 -27.32
CA SER A 78 -25.83 -43.39 -27.94
C SER A 78 -25.37 -41.99 -27.58
N SER A 79 -25.27 -41.09 -28.55
CA SER A 79 -24.83 -39.69 -28.33
C SER A 79 -25.54 -39.01 -27.16
N SER A 80 -26.74 -39.49 -26.81
CA SER A 80 -27.52 -39.09 -25.64
C SER A 80 -26.85 -39.41 -24.29
N GLU A 81 -26.12 -40.52 -24.14
CA GLU A 81 -25.48 -40.93 -22.88
C GLU A 81 -24.20 -40.14 -22.59
N LEU A 82 -23.38 -39.92 -23.62
CA LEU A 82 -22.19 -39.06 -23.52
C LEU A 82 -22.56 -37.62 -23.14
N ASN A 83 -23.64 -37.09 -23.72
CA ASN A 83 -24.15 -35.77 -23.40
C ASN A 83 -24.67 -35.68 -21.95
N LYS A 84 -25.37 -36.71 -21.46
CA LYS A 84 -25.84 -36.76 -20.06
C LYS A 84 -24.67 -36.77 -19.07
N ALA A 85 -23.64 -37.57 -19.32
CA ALA A 85 -22.45 -37.63 -18.48
C ALA A 85 -21.69 -36.30 -18.47
N ALA A 86 -21.51 -35.66 -19.64
CA ALA A 86 -20.86 -34.36 -19.74
C ALA A 86 -21.63 -33.26 -19.00
N VAL A 87 -22.96 -33.20 -19.14
CA VAL A 87 -23.81 -32.24 -18.42
C VAL A 87 -23.75 -32.47 -16.91
N GLN A 88 -23.71 -33.72 -16.46
CA GLN A 88 -23.59 -34.03 -15.03
C GLN A 88 -22.23 -33.61 -14.45
N HIS A 89 -21.16 -33.82 -15.21
CA HIS A 89 -19.81 -33.37 -14.85
C HIS A 89 -19.78 -31.84 -14.67
N GLN A 90 -20.26 -31.10 -15.66
CA GLN A 90 -20.34 -29.63 -15.61
C GLN A 90 -21.17 -29.12 -14.43
N LYS A 91 -22.30 -29.76 -14.13
CA LYS A 91 -23.13 -29.41 -12.95
C LYS A 91 -22.35 -29.62 -11.65
N SER A 92 -21.60 -30.72 -11.54
CA SER A 92 -20.81 -31.02 -10.33
C SER A 92 -19.68 -30.01 -10.12
N GLU A 93 -19.00 -29.60 -11.19
CA GLU A 93 -17.95 -28.57 -11.15
C GLU A 93 -18.54 -27.20 -10.78
N ALA A 94 -19.67 -26.83 -11.38
CA ALA A 94 -20.36 -25.58 -11.05
C ALA A 94 -20.78 -25.52 -9.56
N VAL A 95 -21.19 -26.65 -8.97
CA VAL A 95 -21.52 -26.72 -7.54
C VAL A 95 -20.26 -26.55 -6.67
N LYS A 96 -19.12 -27.17 -7.05
CA LYS A 96 -17.84 -27.00 -6.34
C LYS A 96 -17.37 -25.55 -6.37
N LEU A 97 -17.36 -24.93 -7.56
CA LEU A 97 -16.98 -23.53 -7.73
C LEU A 97 -17.85 -22.58 -6.89
N ARG A 98 -19.17 -22.82 -6.83
CA ARG A 98 -20.08 -22.04 -5.98
C ARG A 98 -19.76 -22.18 -4.50
N LYS A 99 -19.35 -23.36 -4.02
CA LYS A 99 -18.95 -23.58 -2.62
C LYS A 99 -17.66 -22.84 -2.30
N GLU A 100 -16.66 -22.93 -3.18
CA GLU A 100 -15.38 -22.22 -3.04
C GLU A 100 -15.57 -20.71 -3.00
N GLN A 101 -16.38 -20.16 -3.92
CA GLN A 101 -16.70 -18.73 -3.94
C GLN A 101 -17.38 -18.25 -2.65
N LYS A 102 -18.30 -19.06 -2.09
CA LYS A 102 -18.95 -18.74 -0.82
C LYS A 102 -17.93 -18.70 0.33
N LEU A 103 -17.00 -19.63 0.36
CA LEU A 103 -15.95 -19.72 1.39
C LEU A 103 -14.99 -18.52 1.29
N LEU A 104 -14.53 -18.18 0.08
CA LEU A 104 -13.69 -17.00 -0.13
C LEU A 104 -14.40 -15.71 0.29
N LYS A 105 -15.69 -15.59 0.00
CA LYS A 105 -16.49 -14.43 0.41
C LYS A 105 -16.64 -14.34 1.93
N GLN A 106 -16.73 -15.46 2.63
CA GLN A 106 -16.77 -15.50 4.10
C GLN A 106 -15.43 -15.04 4.69
N ILE A 107 -14.31 -15.58 4.20
CA ILE A 107 -12.97 -15.18 4.64
C ILE A 107 -12.76 -13.67 4.45
N ALA A 108 -13.04 -13.15 3.25
CA ALA A 108 -12.90 -11.72 2.96
C ALA A 108 -13.77 -10.83 3.86
N LEU A 109 -14.95 -11.32 4.26
CA LEU A 109 -15.83 -10.60 5.18
C LEU A 109 -15.26 -10.58 6.60
N GLU A 110 -14.69 -11.69 7.07
CA GLU A 110 -14.05 -11.80 8.38
C GLU A 110 -12.80 -10.91 8.47
N GLU A 111 -11.94 -10.95 7.46
CA GLU A 111 -10.78 -10.06 7.34
C GLU A 111 -11.21 -8.60 7.40
N ARG A 112 -12.24 -8.21 6.65
CA ARG A 112 -12.78 -6.85 6.67
C ARG A 112 -13.31 -6.45 8.05
N ARG A 113 -13.94 -7.36 8.78
CA ARG A 113 -14.41 -7.12 10.15
C ARG A 113 -13.23 -6.92 11.09
N HIS A 114 -12.20 -7.77 11.01
CA HIS A 114 -11.00 -7.67 11.82
C HIS A 114 -10.24 -6.36 11.57
N LEU A 115 -10.08 -5.97 10.30
CA LEU A 115 -9.46 -4.70 9.91
C LEU A 115 -10.23 -3.49 10.46
N ARG A 116 -11.57 -3.53 10.50
CA ARG A 116 -12.37 -2.47 11.10
C ARG A 116 -12.17 -2.37 12.62
N LEU A 117 -12.11 -3.51 13.30
CA LEU A 117 -11.89 -3.55 14.75
C LEU A 117 -10.51 -3.02 15.12
N THR A 118 -9.47 -3.46 14.41
CA THR A 118 -8.10 -2.99 14.63
C THR A 118 -7.96 -1.50 14.32
N ALA A 119 -8.52 -1.02 13.22
CA ALA A 119 -8.53 0.42 12.90
C ALA A 119 -9.29 1.26 13.95
N LYS A 120 -10.41 0.74 14.49
CA LYS A 120 -11.14 1.40 15.57
C LYS A 120 -10.30 1.48 16.84
N GLN A 121 -9.70 0.36 17.26
CA GLN A 121 -8.81 0.32 18.42
C GLN A 121 -7.62 1.28 18.25
N GLN A 122 -7.00 1.33 17.07
CA GLN A 122 -5.92 2.27 16.78
C GLN A 122 -6.40 3.73 16.92
N ARG A 123 -7.56 4.06 16.36
CA ARG A 123 -8.13 5.42 16.48
C ARG A 123 -8.41 5.80 17.94
N ASP A 124 -8.95 4.88 18.72
CA ASP A 124 -9.26 5.12 20.13
C ASP A 124 -7.97 5.27 20.97
N ARG A 125 -6.94 4.45 20.69
CA ARG A 125 -5.60 4.59 21.28
C ARG A 125 -4.95 5.93 20.94
N LEU A 126 -5.00 6.35 19.68
CA LEU A 126 -4.44 7.64 19.25
C LEU A 126 -5.15 8.81 19.93
N LYS A 127 -6.49 8.78 20.01
CA LYS A 127 -7.26 9.80 20.74
C LYS A 127 -6.94 9.81 22.24
N ALA A 128 -6.80 8.64 22.87
CA ALA A 128 -6.45 8.53 24.28
C ALA A 128 -5.03 9.06 24.54
N ALA A 129 -4.06 8.73 23.68
CA ALA A 129 -2.69 9.24 23.75
C ALA A 129 -2.64 10.76 23.56
N GLU A 130 -3.40 11.30 22.61
CA GLU A 130 -3.50 12.75 22.40
C GLU A 130 -4.15 13.45 23.61
N ALA A 131 -5.19 12.87 24.20
CA ALA A 131 -5.81 13.39 25.42
C ALA A 131 -4.84 13.36 26.61
N ALA A 132 -4.09 12.27 26.80
CA ALA A 132 -3.06 12.16 27.82
C ALA A 132 -1.96 13.20 27.64
N ALA A 133 -1.46 13.38 26.41
CA ALA A 133 -0.45 14.39 26.10
C ALA A 133 -0.94 15.82 26.39
N ARG A 134 -2.23 16.12 26.17
CA ARG A 134 -2.82 17.41 26.53
C ARG A 134 -2.85 17.64 28.04
N GLU A 135 -3.16 16.61 28.83
CA GLU A 135 -3.14 16.72 30.30
C GLU A 135 -1.71 16.86 30.84
N GLU A 136 -0.74 16.10 30.31
CA GLU A 136 0.68 16.26 30.63
C GLU A 136 1.18 17.68 30.32
N GLN A 137 0.79 18.24 29.17
CA GLN A 137 1.13 19.62 28.83
C GLN A 137 0.52 20.63 29.80
N LYS A 138 -0.70 20.41 30.30
CA LYS A 138 -1.32 21.28 31.31
C LYS A 138 -0.56 21.18 32.63
N ILE A 139 -0.22 19.97 33.07
CA ILE A 139 0.54 19.71 34.30
C ILE A 139 1.94 20.35 34.19
N ALA A 140 2.63 20.17 33.07
CA ALA A 140 3.95 20.77 32.83
C ALA A 140 3.91 22.30 32.87
N LYS A 141 2.88 22.92 32.25
CA LYS A 141 2.67 24.37 32.31
C LYS A 141 2.41 24.86 33.74
N GLN A 142 1.65 24.11 34.54
CA GLN A 142 1.39 24.47 35.94
C GLN A 142 2.66 24.33 36.79
N ALA A 143 3.41 23.23 36.66
CA ALA A 143 4.68 23.01 37.33
C ALA A 143 5.70 24.12 36.99
N GLN A 144 5.78 24.51 35.72
CA GLN A 144 6.66 25.62 35.29
C GLN A 144 6.26 26.95 35.94
N LYS A 145 4.97 27.24 36.06
CA LYS A 145 4.49 28.45 36.77
C LYS A 145 4.86 28.42 38.26
N GLN A 146 4.72 27.28 38.92
CA GLN A 146 5.12 27.11 40.32
C GLN A 146 6.63 27.36 40.49
N ILE A 147 7.47 26.73 39.66
CA ILE A 147 8.92 26.94 39.68
C ILE A 147 9.28 28.42 39.45
N GLN A 148 8.63 29.10 38.49
CA GLN A 148 8.87 30.53 38.26
C GLN A 148 8.54 31.38 39.49
N ASN A 149 7.40 31.10 40.13
CA ASN A 149 7.00 31.81 41.34
C ASN A 149 7.99 31.57 42.50
N ASP A 150 8.44 30.35 42.72
CA ASP A 150 9.40 29.99 43.78
C ASP A 150 10.78 30.65 43.54
N VAL A 151 11.22 30.70 42.29
CA VAL A 151 12.44 31.43 41.89
C VAL A 151 12.27 32.94 42.10
N GLN A 152 11.09 33.51 41.82
CA GLN A 152 10.83 34.93 42.08
C GLN A 152 10.79 35.25 43.58
N LEU A 153 10.14 34.41 44.39
CA LEU A 153 10.09 34.56 45.84
C LEU A 153 11.49 34.48 46.44
N SER A 154 12.26 33.43 46.15
CA SER A 154 13.65 33.29 46.64
C SER A 154 14.55 34.47 46.24
N ARG A 155 14.40 35.02 45.03
CA ARG A 155 15.09 36.26 44.59
C ARG A 155 14.63 37.50 45.38
N ARG A 156 13.34 37.62 45.72
CA ARG A 156 12.78 38.75 46.48
C ARG A 156 13.25 38.75 47.94
N TRP A 157 13.29 37.59 48.59
CA TRP A 157 13.84 37.44 49.93
C TRP A 157 15.33 37.78 49.99
N LYS A 158 16.11 37.38 48.97
CA LYS A 158 17.52 37.77 48.84
C LYS A 158 17.73 39.29 48.69
N ARG A 159 16.80 40.01 48.02
CA ARG A 159 16.84 41.49 47.92
C ARG A 159 16.46 42.21 49.22
N GLN A 160 15.56 41.65 50.02
CA GLN A 160 15.19 42.23 51.33
C GLN A 160 16.31 42.06 52.36
N SER A 161 17.01 40.92 52.35
CA SER A 161 18.17 40.68 53.21
C SER A 161 19.29 41.70 53.00
N ILE A 162 19.53 42.15 51.75
CA ILE A 162 20.55 43.16 51.45
C ILE A 162 20.13 44.57 51.92
N LYS A 163 18.83 44.91 51.90
CA LYS A 163 18.32 46.21 52.37
C LYS A 163 18.22 46.35 53.89
N ALA A 164 18.12 45.25 54.63
CA ALA A 164 18.08 45.27 56.10
C ALA A 164 19.45 45.63 56.70
N GLN A 165 20.55 45.38 56.00
CA GLN A 165 21.90 45.67 56.50
C GLN A 165 22.33 47.14 56.34
N THR A 166 21.58 47.97 55.60
CA THR A 166 21.95 49.38 55.33
C THR A 166 21.22 50.42 56.19
N LYS A 167 20.23 50.02 57.01
CA LYS A 167 19.43 50.95 57.84
C LYS A 167 19.87 51.07 59.31
N ALA A 168 21.00 50.49 59.69
CA ALA A 168 21.57 50.61 61.03
C ALA A 168 22.79 51.53 61.04
N LYS A 169 22.61 52.83 60.74
CA LYS A 169 23.52 53.91 61.17
C LYS A 169 22.96 55.29 60.78
N ILE A 170 23.04 56.20 61.76
CA ILE A 170 22.90 57.67 61.72
C ILE A 170 21.53 58.23 62.13
N ASN A 171 21.44 58.63 63.42
CA ASN A 171 20.59 59.70 63.93
C ASN A 171 21.51 60.77 64.52
N THR A 172 21.43 62.02 64.06
CA THR A 172 21.81 63.26 64.77
C THR A 172 21.56 64.45 63.83
N VAL A 173 20.50 65.24 64.06
CA VAL A 173 20.45 66.68 63.72
C VAL A 173 19.47 67.39 64.67
N VAL A 174 19.96 68.50 65.22
CA VAL A 174 19.31 69.53 66.03
C VAL A 174 18.41 70.40 65.13
N GLY A 175 17.19 70.72 65.57
CA GLY A 175 16.27 71.65 64.89
C GLY A 175 16.38 73.10 65.37
N VAL A 176 15.43 73.93 64.91
CA VAL A 176 15.20 75.39 65.13
C VAL A 176 15.73 76.20 63.91
N ASP A 177 14.98 76.96 63.09
CA ASP A 177 13.67 77.62 63.20
C ASP A 177 13.08 78.04 61.83
N ASN A 178 11.81 78.50 61.85
CA ASN A 178 11.12 79.44 60.94
C ASN A 178 10.08 78.95 59.89
N ARG A 179 8.82 79.00 60.34
CA ARG A 179 7.70 79.84 59.83
C ARG A 179 7.42 79.94 58.31
N ALA A 180 6.42 79.15 57.91
CA ALA A 180 5.23 79.48 57.11
C ALA A 180 5.36 80.16 55.72
N SER A 181 5.04 79.39 54.68
CA SER A 181 4.07 79.78 53.63
C SER A 181 3.71 78.59 52.72
N THR A 182 2.47 78.13 52.88
CA THR A 182 1.57 77.43 51.94
C THR A 182 1.61 78.13 50.56
N ILE A 183 1.54 77.53 49.36
CA ILE A 183 0.60 76.56 48.77
C ILE A 183 1.26 75.90 47.54
N ALA A 184 1.00 74.61 47.36
CA ALA A 184 1.33 73.78 46.21
C ALA A 184 0.29 73.87 45.08
N SER A 185 0.70 73.62 43.84
CA SER A 185 -0.06 72.82 42.85
C SER A 185 0.79 72.58 41.60
N ALA A 186 1.25 71.35 41.32
CA ALA A 186 0.51 70.19 40.84
C ALA A 186 0.17 70.27 39.34
N THR A 187 1.02 69.69 38.49
CA THR A 187 0.73 69.43 37.08
C THR A 187 -0.23 68.25 36.96
N SER A 188 -1.39 68.47 36.36
CA SER A 188 -2.51 67.53 36.22
C SER A 188 -2.25 66.43 35.17
N ILE A 189 -2.58 65.19 35.54
CA ILE A 189 -2.62 64.03 34.65
C ILE A 189 -4.08 63.84 34.23
N VAL A 190 -4.40 64.07 32.96
CA VAL A 190 -5.76 63.87 32.42
C VAL A 190 -5.97 62.40 32.10
N THR A 191 -6.99 61.79 32.72
CA THR A 191 -7.32 60.36 32.55
C THR A 191 -8.65 60.23 31.79
N THR A 192 -8.77 59.25 30.90
CA THR A 192 -10.01 59.01 30.14
C THR A 192 -11.13 58.42 31.01
N ARG A 193 -12.39 58.47 30.55
CA ARG A 193 -13.58 57.97 31.27
C ARG A 193 -13.54 56.48 31.66
N ARG A 194 -12.60 55.70 31.11
CA ARG A 194 -12.34 54.29 31.48
C ARG A 194 -11.02 54.07 32.23
N GLY A 195 -10.42 55.14 32.78
CA GLY A 195 -9.27 55.04 33.69
C GLY A 195 -7.93 54.69 33.03
N ARG A 196 -7.78 54.82 31.70
CA ARG A 196 -6.47 54.65 31.04
C ARG A 196 -5.75 55.99 30.96
N ASN A 197 -4.50 55.99 31.41
CA ASN A 197 -3.58 57.12 31.29
C ASN A 197 -3.09 57.23 29.85
N VAL A 198 -3.32 58.37 29.21
CA VAL A 198 -2.91 58.63 27.83
C VAL A 198 -1.97 59.82 27.83
N LYS A 199 -0.77 59.64 27.25
CA LYS A 199 0.21 60.71 27.11
C LYS A 199 -0.09 61.48 25.83
N LEU A 200 -0.67 62.68 25.97
CA LEU A 200 -0.99 63.55 24.84
C LEU A 200 0.29 64.10 24.18
N PRO A 201 0.40 64.07 22.83
CA PRO A 201 1.52 64.67 22.11
C PRO A 201 1.60 66.19 22.34
N ALA A 202 2.82 66.74 22.36
CA ALA A 202 3.10 68.13 22.75
C ALA A 202 2.40 69.20 21.89
N LYS A 203 1.99 68.87 20.66
CA LYS A 203 1.23 69.78 19.78
C LYS A 203 -0.21 70.06 20.22
N PHE A 204 -0.71 69.31 21.22
CA PHE A 204 -2.07 69.44 21.75
C PHE A 204 -2.08 69.70 23.27
N LYS A 205 -0.96 70.14 23.82
CA LYS A 205 -0.87 70.65 25.19
C LYS A 205 -1.06 72.15 25.22
#